data_AF-A0A2E2TRN6-F1
#
_entry.id   AF-A0A2E2TRN6-F1
#
_cell.length_a   1.000
_cell.length_b   1.000
_cell.length_c   1.000
_cell.angle_alpha   90.00
_cell.angle_beta   90.00
_cell.angle_gamma   90.00
#
_symmetry.space_group_name_H-M   'P 1'
#
loop_
_entity.id
_entity.type
_entity.pdbx_description
1 polymer ?
#
loop_
_entity_poly.entity_id
_entity_poly.type
_entity_poly.pdbx_seq_one_letter_code
_entity_poly.pdbx_strand_id
1 'polypeptide(L)'
;MKFIIKIFLMGILSYLLPFYFAWWTIALGAGLISLLIRGSNFNSFNGGVIAGGLVWFYLSFTIDSATNSILSEKIALLINLTDSIWLIYASTLIGALVTGLGSLTGSLLRSILSPKKMSRNEYVSYS
;
A
#
# COMPACT_ATOMS: atom_id res chain seq x y z
N MET A 1 10.62 -7.62 13.40
CA MET A 1 9.53 -8.63 13.30
C MET A 1 8.19 -8.02 12.91
N LYS A 2 7.58 -7.13 13.72
CA LYS A 2 6.25 -6.55 13.43
C LYS A 2 6.14 -5.84 12.06
N PHE A 3 7.22 -5.19 11.62
CA PHE A 3 7.27 -4.53 10.30
C PHE A 3 7.14 -5.51 9.13
N ILE A 4 7.91 -6.60 9.13
CA ILE A 4 7.87 -7.63 8.09
C ILE A 4 6.49 -8.30 8.05
N ILE A 5 5.91 -8.59 9.22
CA ILE A 5 4.56 -9.15 9.33
C ILE A 5 3.51 -8.18 8.74
N LYS A 6 3.63 -6.87 8.99
CA LYS A 6 2.74 -5.86 8.37
C LYS A 6 2.85 -5.89 6.85
N ILE A 7 4.07 -5.89 6.30
CA ILE A 7 4.28 -5.96 4.84
C ILE A 7 3.61 -7.20 4.26
N PHE A 8 3.82 -8.36 4.89
CA PHE A 8 3.26 -9.61 4.41
C PHE A 8 1.73 -9.60 4.42
N LEU A 9 1.11 -9.15 5.51
CA LEU A 9 -0.35 -9.02 5.61
C LEU A 9 -0.92 -8.00 4.62
N MET A 10 -0.26 -6.84 4.48
CA MET A 10 -0.65 -5.82 3.49
C MET A 10 -0.55 -6.38 2.06
N GLY A 11 0.48 -7.16 1.77
CA GLY A 11 0.67 -7.80 0.47
C GLY A 11 -0.44 -8.79 0.16
N ILE A 12 -0.78 -9.67 1.11
CA ILE A 12 -1.90 -10.62 0.97
C ILE A 12 -3.20 -9.88 0.68
N LEU A 13 -3.54 -8.84 1.45
CA LEU A 13 -4.76 -8.07 1.22
C LEU A 13 -4.73 -7.32 -0.11
N SER A 14 -3.59 -6.76 -0.48
CA SER A 14 -3.43 -6.05 -1.76
C SER A 14 -3.56 -6.97 -2.96
N TYR A 15 -3.23 -8.26 -2.79
CA TYR A 15 -3.42 -9.28 -3.81
C TYR A 15 -4.85 -9.77 -3.86
N LEU A 16 -5.47 -10.09 -2.71
CA LEU A 16 -6.79 -10.73 -2.66
C LEU A 16 -7.96 -9.77 -2.90
N LEU A 17 -7.90 -8.55 -2.37
CA LEU A 17 -9.04 -7.61 -2.43
C LEU A 17 -9.51 -7.28 -3.86
N PRO A 18 -8.61 -7.03 -4.84
CA PRO A 18 -9.03 -6.75 -6.21
C PRO A 18 -9.79 -7.88 -6.91
N PHE A 19 -9.72 -9.12 -6.42
CA PHE A 19 -10.49 -10.24 -6.98
C PHE A 19 -11.97 -10.23 -6.57
N TYR A 20 -12.30 -9.62 -5.43
CA TYR A 20 -13.66 -9.60 -4.87
C TYR A 20 -14.30 -8.21 -4.90
N PHE A 21 -13.48 -7.16 -4.89
CA PHE A 21 -13.92 -5.77 -4.83
C PHE A 21 -13.16 -4.92 -5.85
N ALA A 22 -13.62 -3.67 -6.01
CA ALA A 22 -12.90 -2.71 -6.82
C ALA A 22 -11.46 -2.49 -6.31
N TRP A 23 -10.52 -2.28 -7.22
CA TRP A 23 -9.08 -2.23 -6.96
C TRP A 23 -8.65 -1.19 -5.89
N TRP A 24 -9.41 -0.10 -5.70
CA TRP A 24 -9.12 0.93 -4.70
C TRP A 24 -9.24 0.42 -3.25
N THR A 25 -9.87 -0.74 -3.04
CA THR A 25 -10.02 -1.36 -1.72
C THR A 25 -8.69 -1.78 -1.09
N ILE A 26 -7.60 -1.91 -1.87
CA ILE A 26 -6.25 -2.14 -1.34
C ILE A 26 -5.82 -1.06 -0.34
N ALA A 27 -6.26 0.20 -0.54
CA ALA A 27 -5.99 1.29 0.40
C ALA A 27 -6.68 1.05 1.75
N LEU A 28 -7.92 0.58 1.74
CA LEU A 28 -8.67 0.23 2.94
C LEU A 28 -8.04 -0.95 3.67
N GLY A 29 -7.65 -2.00 2.93
CA GLY A 29 -6.96 -3.15 3.50
C GLY A 29 -5.64 -2.77 4.17
N ALA A 30 -4.80 -1.99 3.49
CA ALA A 30 -3.54 -1.52 4.03
C ALA A 30 -3.74 -0.58 5.24
N GLY A 31 -4.73 0.31 5.18
CA GLY A 31 -5.14 1.16 6.29
C GLY A 31 -5.56 0.35 7.51
N LEU A 32 -6.39 -0.67 7.33
CA LEU A 32 -6.86 -1.54 8.40
C LEU A 32 -5.69 -2.28 9.08
N ILE A 33 -4.79 -2.90 8.32
CA ILE A 33 -3.60 -3.55 8.89
C ILE A 33 -2.74 -2.56 9.68
N SER A 34 -2.58 -1.35 9.14
CA SER A 34 -1.80 -0.29 9.79
C SER A 34 -2.48 0.28 11.04
N LEU A 35 -3.81 0.23 11.10
CA LEU A 35 -4.66 0.59 12.24
C LEU A 35 -4.73 -0.50 13.32
N LEU A 36 -4.51 -1.77 12.96
CA LEU A 36 -4.48 -2.90 13.91
C LEU A 36 -3.08 -3.20 14.48
N ILE A 37 -2.03 -3.22 13.65
CA ILE A 37 -0.63 -3.44 14.06
C ILE A 37 0.18 -2.14 14.26
N ARG A 38 0.60 -1.87 15.51
CA ARG A 38 1.40 -0.69 15.90
C ARG A 38 2.74 -0.63 15.15
N GLY A 39 3.07 0.55 14.65
CA GLY A 39 4.35 0.91 14.02
C GLY A 39 4.50 2.42 13.92
N SER A 40 5.68 2.91 13.54
CA SER A 40 5.87 4.33 13.22
C SER A 40 5.16 4.69 11.91
N ASN A 41 4.73 5.94 11.75
CA ASN A 41 4.06 6.41 10.53
C ASN A 41 4.93 6.21 9.28
N PHE A 42 6.23 6.49 9.38
CA PHE A 42 7.18 6.28 8.31
C PHE A 42 7.32 4.80 7.93
N ASN A 43 7.38 3.89 8.91
CA ASN A 43 7.43 2.46 8.62
C ASN A 43 6.10 1.99 8.03
N SER A 44 4.96 2.51 8.49
CA SER A 44 3.67 2.16 7.90
C SER A 44 3.62 2.49 6.41
N PHE A 45 3.98 3.73 6.03
CA PHE A 45 4.02 4.15 4.62
C PHE A 45 4.95 3.28 3.78
N ASN A 46 6.22 3.13 4.18
CA ASN A 46 7.19 2.33 3.42
C ASN A 46 6.76 0.86 3.33
N GLY A 47 6.16 0.32 4.39
CA GLY A 47 5.63 -1.04 4.38
C GLY A 47 4.50 -1.20 3.36
N GLY A 48 3.59 -0.23 3.28
CA GLY A 48 2.52 -0.20 2.28
C GLY A 48 3.05 -0.05 0.85
N VAL A 49 4.02 0.83 0.62
CA VAL A 49 4.66 1.02 -0.71
C VAL A 49 5.34 -0.27 -1.18
N ILE A 50 6.13 -0.91 -0.31
CA ILE A 50 6.82 -2.17 -0.64
C ILE A 50 5.81 -3.28 -0.92
N ALA A 51 4.82 -3.45 -0.03
CA ALA A 51 3.81 -4.50 -0.18
C ALA A 51 2.96 -4.32 -1.44
N GLY A 52 2.37 -3.13 -1.62
CA GLY A 52 1.50 -2.82 -2.75
C GLY A 52 2.26 -2.81 -4.07
N GLY A 53 3.46 -2.19 -4.10
CA GLY A 53 4.30 -2.13 -5.29
C GLY A 53 4.73 -3.52 -5.77
N LEU A 54 5.21 -4.39 -4.88
CA LEU A 54 5.61 -5.76 -5.26
C LEU A 54 4.43 -6.57 -5.81
N VAL A 55 3.28 -6.51 -5.14
CA VAL A 55 2.08 -7.26 -5.55
C VAL A 55 1.54 -6.77 -6.89
N TRP A 56 1.43 -5.45 -7.07
CA TRP A 56 0.92 -4.89 -8.32
C TRP A 56 1.89 -5.02 -9.48
N PHE A 57 3.21 -4.94 -9.22
CA PHE A 57 4.21 -5.27 -10.23
C PHE A 57 4.04 -6.71 -10.70
N TYR A 58 3.96 -7.65 -9.76
CA TYR A 58 3.77 -9.06 -10.06
C TYR A 58 2.47 -9.33 -10.84
N LEU A 59 1.35 -8.74 -10.42
CA LEU A 59 0.06 -8.86 -11.10
C LEU A 59 0.12 -8.28 -12.52
N SER A 60 0.62 -7.05 -12.66
CA SER A 60 0.69 -6.36 -13.96
C SER A 60 1.60 -7.12 -14.93
N PHE A 61 2.76 -7.58 -14.46
CA PHE A 61 3.69 -8.37 -15.25
C PHE A 61 3.11 -9.73 -15.68
N THR A 62 2.38 -10.39 -14.77
CA THR A 62 1.74 -11.68 -15.06
C THR A 62 0.63 -11.53 -16.11
N ILE A 63 -0.20 -10.48 -15.98
CA ILE A 63 -1.28 -10.19 -16.93
C ILE A 63 -0.69 -9.81 -18.31
N ASP A 64 0.35 -8.99 -18.34
CA ASP A 64 1.03 -8.61 -19.57
C ASP A 64 1.63 -9.83 -20.28
N SER A 65 2.37 -10.65 -19.55
CA SER A 65 2.99 -11.88 -20.08
C SER A 65 1.95 -12.90 -20.56
N ALA A 66 0.85 -13.07 -19.82
CA ALA A 66 -0.23 -13.98 -20.18
C ALA A 66 -0.99 -13.56 -21.45
N THR A 67 -0.94 -12.29 -21.82
CA THR A 67 -1.58 -11.75 -23.01
C THR A 67 -0.62 -11.54 -24.18
N ASN A 68 0.62 -12.03 -24.08
CA ASN A 68 1.72 -11.74 -25.01
C ASN A 68 1.84 -10.23 -25.30
N SER A 69 1.58 -9.39 -24.29
CA SER A 69 1.60 -7.92 -24.34
C SER A 69 0.65 -7.27 -25.37
N ILE A 70 -0.22 -8.02 -26.03
CA ILE A 70 -1.13 -7.52 -27.08
C ILE A 70 -2.03 -6.39 -26.58
N LEU A 71 -2.57 -6.54 -25.35
CA LEU A 71 -3.45 -5.53 -24.76
C LEU A 71 -2.66 -4.27 -24.38
N SER A 72 -1.52 -4.46 -23.74
CA SER A 72 -0.65 -3.37 -23.29
C SER A 72 -0.06 -2.59 -24.46
N GLU A 73 0.29 -3.24 -25.57
CA GLU A 73 0.72 -2.57 -26.80
C GLU A 73 -0.40 -1.71 -27.40
N LYS A 74 -1.63 -2.21 -27.45
CA LYS A 74 -2.78 -1.42 -27.92
C LYS A 74 -3.03 -0.20 -27.05
N ILE A 75 -2.96 -0.35 -25.73
CA ILE A 75 -3.10 0.78 -24.81
C ILE A 75 -1.93 1.75 -24.96
N ALA A 76 -0.70 1.25 -25.06
CA ALA A 76 0.51 2.07 -25.26
C ALA A 76 0.40 2.92 -26.53
N LEU A 77 -0.05 2.34 -27.64
CA LEU A 77 -0.32 3.06 -28.89
C LEU A 77 -1.38 4.15 -28.73
N LEU A 78 -2.46 3.87 -27.99
CA LEU A 78 -3.53 4.86 -27.74
C LEU A 78 -3.06 6.07 -26.93
N ILE A 79 -2.05 5.89 -26.07
CA ILE A 79 -1.50 6.95 -25.21
C ILE A 79 -0.11 7.42 -25.66
N ASN A 80 0.28 7.11 -26.91
CA ASN A 80 1.55 7.47 -27.53
C ASN A 80 2.80 7.09 -26.70
N LEU A 81 2.77 5.94 -26.03
CA LEU A 81 3.95 5.36 -25.37
C LEU A 81 4.74 4.51 -26.35
N THR A 82 6.06 4.61 -26.28
CA THR A 82 6.99 3.83 -27.12
C THR A 82 6.96 2.33 -26.78
N ASP A 83 6.83 1.99 -25.50
CA ASP A 83 6.90 0.60 -25.02
C ASP A 83 5.77 0.29 -24.03
N SER A 84 5.20 -0.91 -24.13
CA SER A 84 4.18 -1.45 -23.22
C SER A 84 4.67 -1.60 -21.78
N ILE A 85 5.98 -1.71 -21.56
CA ILE A 85 6.57 -1.83 -20.22
C ILE A 85 6.30 -0.61 -19.32
N TRP A 86 6.12 0.57 -19.91
CA TRP A 86 5.77 1.78 -19.17
C TRP A 86 4.42 1.67 -18.46
N LEU A 87 3.49 0.89 -19.01
CA LEU A 87 2.20 0.62 -18.36
C LEU A 87 2.36 -0.23 -17.10
N ILE A 88 3.29 -1.19 -17.10
CA ILE A 88 3.60 -2.02 -15.93
C ILE A 88 4.17 -1.14 -14.82
N TYR A 89 5.11 -0.24 -15.15
CA TYR A 89 5.68 0.68 -14.17
C TYR A 89 4.65 1.68 -13.65
N ALA A 90 3.83 2.25 -14.53
CA ALA A 90 2.77 3.17 -14.13
C ALA A 90 1.77 2.50 -13.18
N SER A 91 1.33 1.28 -13.53
CA SER A 91 0.44 0.49 -12.68
C SER A 91 1.09 0.22 -11.34
N THR A 92 2.31 -0.32 -11.33
CA THR A 92 3.10 -0.57 -10.10
C THR A 92 3.18 0.66 -9.20
N LEU A 93 3.47 1.83 -9.77
CA LEU A 93 3.54 3.08 -9.05
C LEU A 93 2.20 3.45 -8.40
N ILE A 94 1.10 3.31 -9.14
CA ILE A 94 -0.26 3.57 -8.63
C ILE A 94 -0.56 2.63 -7.46
N GLY A 95 -0.33 1.32 -7.61
CA GLY A 95 -0.54 0.33 -6.55
C GLY A 95 0.30 0.62 -5.31
N ALA A 96 1.57 0.96 -5.49
CA ALA A 96 2.49 1.30 -4.42
C ALA A 96 2.04 2.56 -3.66
N LEU A 97 1.67 3.63 -4.37
CA LEU A 97 1.22 4.88 -3.77
C LEU A 97 -0.10 4.72 -3.04
N VAL A 98 -1.08 4.03 -3.64
CA VAL A 98 -2.41 3.84 -3.04
C VAL A 98 -2.33 3.00 -1.76
N THR A 99 -1.54 1.93 -1.78
CA THR A 99 -1.30 1.08 -0.60
C THR A 99 -0.48 1.83 0.47
N GLY A 100 0.55 2.56 0.04
CA GLY A 100 1.39 3.40 0.90
C GLY A 100 0.58 4.47 1.63
N LEU A 101 -0.19 5.27 0.91
CA LEU A 101 -1.05 6.31 1.48
C LEU A 101 -2.16 5.72 2.36
N GLY A 102 -2.81 4.63 1.94
CA GLY A 102 -3.81 3.94 2.75
C GLY A 102 -3.25 3.48 4.10
N SER A 103 -2.06 2.85 4.08
CA SER A 103 -1.36 2.41 5.29
C SER A 103 -0.92 3.57 6.21
N LEU A 104 -0.55 4.72 5.62
CA LEU A 104 -0.20 5.92 6.37
C LEU A 104 -1.43 6.49 7.07
N THR A 105 -2.56 6.59 6.37
CA THR A 105 -3.85 7.03 6.94
C THR A 105 -4.25 6.16 8.13
N GLY A 106 -4.17 4.83 8.01
CA GLY A 106 -4.47 3.93 9.13
C GLY A 106 -3.53 4.10 10.33
N SER A 107 -2.26 4.42 10.07
CA SER A 107 -1.27 4.70 11.13
C SER A 107 -1.57 6.00 11.86
N LEU A 108 -1.90 7.06 11.11
CA LEU A 108 -2.27 8.37 11.65
C LEU A 108 -3.56 8.30 12.45
N LEU A 109 -4.57 7.62 11.91
CA LEU A 109 -5.85 7.42 12.61
C LEU A 109 -5.63 6.72 13.96
N ARG A 110 -4.78 5.69 14.01
CA ARG A 110 -4.43 5.07 15.29
C ARG A 110 -3.76 6.05 16.26
N SER A 111 -2.84 6.90 15.77
CA SER A 111 -2.14 7.84 16.64
C SER A 111 -3.10 8.82 17.32
N ILE A 112 -4.18 9.21 16.63
CA ILE A 112 -5.26 10.04 17.16
C ILE A 112 -6.09 9.27 18.19
N LEU A 113 -6.40 7.99 17.92
CA LEU A 113 -7.22 7.15 18.79
C LEU A 113 -6.48 6.64 20.04
N SER A 114 -5.15 6.61 20.04
CA SER A 114 -4.37 6.11 21.17
C SER A 114 -4.14 7.20 22.22
N PRO A 115 -4.53 7.01 23.50
CA PRO A 115 -4.30 8.01 24.54
C PRO A 115 -2.80 8.25 24.73
N LYS A 116 -2.41 9.53 24.77
CA LYS A 116 -1.04 9.95 25.12
C LYS A 116 -0.82 9.55 26.59
N LYS A 117 0.15 8.67 26.86
CA LYS A 117 0.61 8.44 28.24
C LYS A 117 1.32 9.72 28.68
N MET A 118 0.64 10.59 29.44
CA MET A 118 1.31 11.69 30.15
C MET A 118 2.40 11.11 31.04
N SER A 119 3.61 11.66 30.92
CA SER A 119 4.77 11.27 31.71
C SER A 119 4.56 11.74 33.16
N ARG A 120 4.97 10.93 34.14
CA ARG A 120 4.81 11.24 35.57
C ARG A 120 5.39 12.61 35.98
N ASN A 121 6.36 13.14 35.21
CA ASN A 121 6.98 14.45 35.47
C ASN A 121 6.06 15.65 35.19
N GLU A 122 5.01 15.50 34.37
CA GLU A 122 4.07 16.60 34.13
C GLU A 122 3.23 16.91 35.38
N TYR A 123 2.97 15.93 36.27
CA TYR A 123 2.22 16.16 37.52
C TYR A 123 2.99 17.00 38.55
N VAL A 124 4.33 16.92 38.54
CA VAL A 124 5.18 17.59 39.53
C VAL A 124 5.34 19.08 39.22
N SER A 125 5.16 19.48 37.96
CA SER A 125 5.37 20.88 37.54
C SER A 125 4.20 21.82 37.83
N TYR A 126 3.05 21.29 38.28
CA TYR A 126 1.85 22.05 38.64
C TYR A 126 1.56 22.06 40.16
N SER A 127 2.49 21.54 40.98
CA SER A 127 2.42 21.56 42.45
C SER A 127 3.37 22.62 43.01
#